data_AF-A0A914D637-F1
#
_entry.id   AF-A0A914D637-F1
#
_cell.length_a   1.000
_cell.length_b   1.000
_cell.length_c   1.000
_cell.angle_alpha   90.00
_cell.angle_beta   90.00
_cell.angle_gamma   90.00
#
_symmetry.space_group_name_H-M   'P 1'
#
loop_
_entity.id
_entity.type
_entity.pdbx_description
1 polymer ?
#
loop_
_entity_poly.entity_id
_entity_poly.type
_entity_poly.pdbx_seq_one_letter_code
_entity_poly.pdbx_strand_id
1 'polypeptide(L)'
;MNWADAENYCANFTYKIVFENWGDLVSVFSAFLNNDFGGVAKNLTMGKMAEWWIGLSTYNFNKEWIWSDGNAFGYSNFAKGQTCNKGDNNCCVTATLPNFQWNIRNCNGSSYPFMCQLVGV
;
A
#
# COMPACT_ATOMS: atom_id res chain seq x y z
N MET A 1 9.65 6.91 -4.58
CA MET A 1 8.74 8.00 -4.18
C MET A 1 8.41 7.82 -2.70
N ASN A 2 8.17 8.88 -1.93
CA ASN A 2 7.65 8.71 -0.56
C ASN A 2 6.19 8.23 -0.60
N TRP A 3 5.61 7.87 0.54
CA TRP A 3 4.26 7.27 0.55
C TRP A 3 3.17 8.25 0.09
N ALA A 4 3.18 9.49 0.61
CA ALA A 4 2.17 10.50 0.29
C ALA A 4 2.25 10.95 -1.18
N ASP A 5 3.45 11.08 -1.73
CA ASP A 5 3.64 11.38 -3.15
C ASP A 5 3.15 10.22 -4.04
N ALA A 6 3.33 8.97 -3.60
CA ALA A 6 2.84 7.79 -4.32
C ALA A 6 1.30 7.70 -4.32
N GLU A 7 0.67 7.96 -3.18
CA GLU A 7 -0.79 8.10 -3.05
C GLU A 7 -1.31 9.18 -4.00
N ASN A 8 -0.72 10.39 -3.95
CA ASN A 8 -1.08 11.49 -4.84
C ASN A 8 -0.89 11.15 -6.32
N TYR A 9 0.14 10.36 -6.66
CA TYR A 9 0.34 9.90 -8.03
C TYR A 9 -0.82 8.99 -8.49
N CYS A 10 -1.20 8.00 -7.68
CA CYS A 10 -2.32 7.12 -8.00
C CYS A 10 -3.65 7.87 -8.05
N ALA A 11 -3.87 8.79 -7.10
CA ALA A 11 -5.05 9.66 -7.07
C ALA A 11 -5.22 10.48 -8.34
N ASN A 12 -4.12 11.02 -8.90
CA ASN A 12 -4.14 11.82 -10.12
C ASN A 12 -4.29 11.00 -11.42
N PHE A 13 -4.31 9.66 -11.36
CA PHE A 13 -4.59 8.82 -12.54
C PHE A 13 -6.05 8.95 -13.02
N THR A 14 -6.92 9.52 -12.17
CA THR A 14 -8.35 9.82 -12.39
C THR A 14 -8.68 10.68 -13.61
N TYR A 15 -7.81 11.61 -14.03
CA TYR A 15 -8.25 12.64 -14.99
C TYR A 15 -8.42 12.14 -16.44
N LYS A 16 -8.12 10.86 -16.73
CA LYS A 16 -7.94 10.42 -18.12
C LYS A 16 -8.86 9.28 -18.61
N ILE A 17 -9.61 8.58 -17.76
CA ILE A 17 -10.29 7.34 -18.23
C ILE A 17 -11.82 7.30 -18.05
N VAL A 18 -12.46 7.66 -16.92
CA VAL A 18 -13.94 7.74 -16.85
C VAL A 18 -14.39 8.56 -15.64
N PHE A 19 -15.45 9.36 -15.76
CA PHE A 19 -16.01 10.23 -14.70
C PHE A 19 -16.61 9.48 -13.47
N GLU A 20 -16.39 8.18 -13.33
CA GLU A 20 -17.03 7.34 -12.29
C GLU A 20 -16.03 6.60 -11.39
N ASN A 21 -14.73 6.59 -11.73
CA ASN A 21 -13.72 5.84 -10.99
C ASN A 21 -12.57 6.73 -10.56
N TRP A 22 -12.04 6.46 -9.38
CA TRP A 22 -10.83 7.10 -8.89
C TRP A 22 -9.71 6.13 -8.62
N GLY A 23 -8.47 6.63 -8.61
CA GLY A 23 -7.27 5.79 -8.43
C GLY A 23 -6.72 5.95 -7.03
N ASP A 24 -6.16 4.90 -6.46
CA ASP A 24 -5.46 4.97 -5.18
C ASP A 24 -4.33 3.93 -5.15
N LEU A 25 -3.46 3.97 -4.15
CA LEU A 25 -2.63 2.84 -3.79
C LEU A 25 -3.50 1.61 -3.52
N VAL A 26 -2.95 0.43 -3.81
CA VAL A 26 -3.65 -0.85 -3.60
C VAL A 26 -4.03 -1.03 -2.13
N SER A 27 -5.28 -1.44 -1.89
CA SER A 27 -5.73 -1.95 -0.61
C SER A 27 -5.78 -3.47 -0.63
N VAL A 28 -5.31 -4.08 0.45
CA VAL A 28 -5.18 -5.53 0.55
C VAL A 28 -6.02 -6.00 1.72
N PHE A 29 -7.33 -6.10 1.52
CA PHE A 29 -8.29 -6.44 2.57
C PHE A 29 -8.69 -7.92 2.59
N SER A 30 -7.98 -8.79 1.84
CA SER A 30 -8.17 -10.24 1.90
C SER A 30 -6.92 -11.02 1.50
N ALA A 31 -6.86 -12.30 1.91
CA ALA A 31 -5.80 -13.21 1.48
C ALA A 31 -5.79 -13.44 -0.04
N PHE A 32 -6.98 -13.37 -0.68
CA PHE A 32 -7.11 -13.46 -2.13
C PHE A 32 -6.35 -12.31 -2.82
N LEU A 33 -6.63 -11.06 -2.44
CA LEU A 33 -5.93 -9.88 -2.98
C LEU A 33 -4.43 -9.91 -2.69
N ASN A 34 -4.03 -10.36 -1.50
CA ASN A 34 -2.61 -10.50 -1.16
C ASN A 34 -1.87 -11.44 -2.11
N ASN A 35 -2.50 -12.57 -2.46
CA ASN A 35 -1.93 -13.54 -3.39
C ASN A 35 -1.93 -13.01 -4.82
N ASP A 36 -2.99 -12.33 -5.24
CA ASP A 36 -3.12 -11.77 -6.60
C ASP A 36 -2.07 -10.69 -6.85
N PHE A 37 -1.99 -9.67 -5.98
CA PHE A 37 -0.95 -8.64 -6.08
C PHE A 37 0.46 -9.20 -5.89
N GLY A 38 0.63 -10.22 -5.04
CA GLY A 38 1.89 -10.96 -4.93
C GLY A 38 2.30 -11.64 -6.25
N GLY A 39 1.34 -12.21 -6.99
CA GLY A 39 1.55 -12.77 -8.32
C GLY A 39 1.96 -11.72 -9.34
N VAL A 40 1.26 -10.58 -9.37
CA VAL A 40 1.60 -9.42 -10.21
C VAL A 40 3.03 -8.92 -9.90
N ALA A 41 3.34 -8.71 -8.62
CA ALA A 41 4.66 -8.28 -8.16
C ALA A 41 5.77 -9.25 -8.60
N LYS A 42 5.53 -10.55 -8.44
CA LYS A 42 6.47 -11.61 -8.83
C LYS A 42 6.71 -11.61 -10.34
N ASN A 43 5.66 -11.48 -11.14
CA ASN A 43 5.78 -11.46 -12.59
C ASN A 43 6.55 -10.22 -13.09
N LEU A 44 6.21 -9.03 -12.57
CA LEU A 44 6.86 -7.77 -12.97
C LEU A 44 8.34 -7.70 -12.60
N THR A 45 8.76 -8.40 -11.54
CA THR A 45 10.16 -8.40 -11.06
C THR A 45 10.95 -9.64 -11.45
N MET A 46 10.33 -10.58 -12.17
CA MET A 46 10.88 -11.92 -12.39
C MET A 46 11.29 -12.60 -11.07
N GLY A 47 10.51 -12.39 -10.01
CA GLY A 47 10.72 -12.94 -8.67
C GLY A 47 11.88 -12.33 -7.88
N LYS A 48 12.51 -11.25 -8.37
CA LYS A 48 13.55 -10.55 -7.62
C LYS A 48 12.95 -9.85 -6.40
N MET A 49 13.69 -9.86 -5.29
CA MET A 49 13.28 -9.16 -4.07
C MET A 49 13.08 -7.68 -4.36
N ALA A 50 11.88 -7.21 -4.09
CA ALA A 50 11.48 -5.82 -4.22
C ALA A 50 10.37 -5.54 -3.21
N GLU A 51 10.15 -4.25 -2.98
CA GLU A 51 9.27 -3.75 -1.95
C GLU A 51 8.50 -2.56 -2.51
N TRP A 52 7.18 -2.54 -2.31
CA TRP A 52 6.29 -1.53 -2.89
C TRP A 52 5.40 -0.90 -1.85
N TRP A 53 5.18 0.41 -1.93
CA TRP A 53 4.11 1.04 -1.16
C TRP A 53 2.74 0.46 -1.51
N ILE A 54 1.94 0.25 -0.46
CA ILE A 54 0.51 -0.06 -0.51
C ILE A 54 -0.26 1.01 0.29
N GLY A 55 -1.59 1.06 0.15
CA GLY A 55 -2.41 2.15 0.69
C GLY A 55 -2.60 2.15 2.20
N LEU A 56 -1.95 1.24 2.95
CA LEU A 56 -2.13 1.15 4.41
C LEU A 56 -1.19 2.14 5.11
N SER A 57 -1.76 2.97 5.98
CA SER A 57 -0.99 3.89 6.82
C SER A 57 -1.70 4.20 8.13
N THR A 58 -1.01 4.94 9.01
CA THR A 58 -1.59 5.53 10.23
C THR A 58 -1.75 7.05 10.13
N TYR A 59 -1.97 7.58 8.92
CA TYR A 59 -2.08 9.03 8.68
C TYR A 59 -3.33 9.67 9.32
N ASN A 60 -4.26 8.89 9.86
CA ASN A 60 -5.46 9.42 10.52
C ASN A 60 -5.17 10.05 11.90
N PHE A 61 -6.16 10.78 12.42
CA PHE A 61 -6.09 11.44 13.73
C PHE A 61 -5.92 10.46 14.90
N ASN A 62 -6.47 9.24 14.77
CA ASN A 62 -6.46 8.22 15.83
C ASN A 62 -5.18 7.37 15.86
N LYS A 63 -4.28 7.53 14.89
CA LYS A 63 -3.10 6.66 14.68
C LYS A 63 -3.47 5.18 14.52
N GLU A 64 -4.62 4.92 13.92
CA GLU A 64 -5.10 3.58 13.57
C GLU A 64 -4.76 3.24 12.12
N TRP A 65 -4.64 1.94 11.83
CA TRP A 65 -4.44 1.46 10.48
C TRP A 65 -5.66 1.72 9.61
N ILE A 66 -5.47 2.48 8.52
CA ILE A 66 -6.50 2.76 7.53
C ILE A 66 -5.96 2.58 6.12
N TRP A 67 -6.82 2.12 5.22
CA TRP A 67 -6.55 2.18 3.79
C TRP A 67 -6.90 3.56 3.25
N SER A 68 -6.03 4.14 2.43
CA SER A 68 -6.24 5.43 1.78
C SER A 68 -7.53 5.47 0.95
N ASP A 69 -7.92 4.32 0.39
CA ASP A 69 -9.11 4.17 -0.43
C ASP A 69 -10.44 4.07 0.35
N GLY A 70 -10.36 4.12 1.69
CA GLY A 70 -11.51 4.02 2.57
C GLY A 70 -11.98 2.59 2.84
N ASN A 71 -11.32 1.55 2.30
CA ASN A 71 -11.65 0.18 2.64
C ASN A 71 -11.44 -0.11 4.14
N ALA A 72 -12.24 -1.03 4.67
CA ALA A 72 -12.12 -1.44 6.06
C ALA A 72 -10.82 -2.22 6.30
N PHE A 73 -10.13 -1.91 7.41
CA PHE A 73 -8.98 -2.68 7.86
C PHE A 73 -9.44 -3.95 8.59
N GLY A 74 -9.62 -5.04 7.83
CA GLY A 74 -10.07 -6.34 8.36
C GLY A 74 -9.11 -7.52 8.12
N TYR A 75 -8.05 -7.32 7.34
CA TYR A 75 -7.06 -8.33 7.01
C TYR A 75 -5.66 -7.75 7.21
N SER A 76 -4.73 -8.59 7.67
CA SER A 76 -3.34 -8.20 7.84
C SER A 76 -2.37 -9.30 7.41
N ASN A 77 -1.30 -8.93 6.71
CA ASN A 77 -0.19 -9.82 6.38
C ASN A 77 1.17 -9.24 6.81
N PHE A 78 1.21 -8.57 7.98
CA PHE A 78 2.46 -8.02 8.52
C PHE A 78 3.52 -9.11 8.69
N ALA A 79 4.74 -8.78 8.26
CA ALA A 79 5.91 -9.59 8.54
C ALA A 79 6.13 -9.68 10.06
N LYS A 80 6.78 -10.76 10.51
CA LYS A 80 7.02 -10.99 11.94
C LYS A 80 7.86 -9.84 12.53
N GLY A 81 7.41 -9.32 13.67
CA GLY A 81 8.15 -8.31 14.45
C GLY A 81 8.05 -6.88 13.93
N GLN A 82 7.17 -6.61 12.95
CA GLN A 82 6.92 -5.24 12.50
C GLN A 82 6.14 -4.47 13.58
N THR A 83 6.67 -3.34 14.00
CA THR A 83 6.03 -2.43 14.95
C THR A 83 6.14 -0.99 14.46
N CYS A 84 5.06 -0.23 14.59
CA CYS A 84 5.11 1.23 14.41
C CYS A 84 5.70 1.84 15.68
N ASN A 85 6.80 2.60 15.57
CA ASN A 85 7.43 3.21 16.76
C ASN A 85 6.50 4.26 17.35
N LYS A 86 6.41 4.32 18.68
CA LYS A 86 5.56 5.29 19.40
C LYS A 86 5.96 6.76 19.17
N GLY A 87 7.15 7.02 18.63
CA GLY A 87 7.63 8.37 18.29
C GLY A 87 7.52 8.73 16.80
N ASP A 88 7.17 7.77 15.93
CA ASP A 88 6.93 8.05 14.52
C ASP A 88 5.52 8.63 14.39
N ASN A 89 5.41 9.89 13.95
CA ASN A 89 4.12 10.53 13.78
C ASN A 89 3.23 9.78 12.78
N ASN A 90 3.80 9.14 11.75
CA ASN A 90 3.05 8.35 10.76
C ASN A 90 3.86 7.11 10.34
N CYS A 91 3.20 5.95 10.31
CA CYS A 91 3.73 4.70 9.79
C CYS A 91 3.04 4.35 8.47
N CYS A 92 3.84 3.93 7.49
CA CYS A 92 3.38 3.56 6.16
C CYS A 92 3.81 2.14 5.85
N VAL A 93 3.08 1.50 4.95
CA VAL A 93 3.24 0.07 4.73
C VAL A 93 3.71 -0.21 3.32
N THR A 94 4.71 -1.07 3.25
CA THR A 94 5.17 -1.68 2.01
C THR A 94 4.85 -3.17 1.99
N ALA A 95 4.67 -3.76 0.81
CA ALA A 95 4.59 -5.21 0.62
C ALA A 95 5.86 -5.73 -0.05
N THR A 96 6.33 -6.93 0.31
CA THR A 96 7.55 -7.52 -0.26
C THR A 96 7.41 -9.00 -0.64
N LEU A 97 8.13 -9.41 -1.67
CA LEU A 97 8.23 -10.81 -2.11
C LEU A 97 8.99 -11.67 -1.08
N PRO A 98 8.78 -12.99 -1.06
CA PRO A 98 7.99 -13.80 -2.01
C PRO A 98 6.49 -13.88 -1.67
N ASN A 99 6.10 -13.59 -0.43
CA ASN A 99 4.74 -13.86 0.09
C ASN A 99 3.87 -12.61 0.21
N PHE A 100 4.31 -11.51 -0.40
CA PHE A 100 3.67 -10.20 -0.31
C PHE A 100 3.44 -9.76 1.15
N GLN A 101 4.42 -10.06 2.02
CA GLN A 101 4.37 -9.72 3.44
C GLN A 101 4.58 -8.23 3.64
N TRP A 102 3.95 -7.68 4.67
CA TRP A 102 3.90 -6.24 4.87
C TRP A 102 4.93 -5.78 5.87
N ASN A 103 5.70 -4.76 5.51
CA ASN A 103 6.65 -4.12 6.39
C ASN A 103 6.21 -2.70 6.73
N ILE A 104 6.56 -2.27 7.93
CA ILE A 104 6.36 -0.90 8.38
C ILE A 104 7.60 -0.09 7.99
N ARG A 105 7.36 1.09 7.43
CA ARG A 105 8.38 2.03 6.98
C ARG A 105 8.03 3.44 7.44
N ASN A 106 9.05 4.28 7.51
CA ASN A 106 8.86 5.70 7.70
C ASN A 106 8.28 6.32 6.42
N CYS A 107 7.19 7.07 6.55
CA CYS A 107 6.48 7.63 5.41
C CYS A 107 7.28 8.66 4.61
N ASN A 108 8.15 9.44 5.27
CA ASN A 108 8.76 10.66 4.71
C ASN A 108 10.28 10.55 4.45
N GLY A 109 10.91 9.44 4.82
CA GLY A 109 12.36 9.22 4.68
C GLY A 109 12.76 8.07 3.76
N SER A 110 11.80 7.41 3.11
CA SER A 110 12.06 6.24 2.28
C SER A 110 11.42 6.37 0.90
N SER A 111 12.12 5.84 -0.11
CA SER A 111 11.69 5.88 -1.50
C SER A 111 11.51 4.47 -2.03
N TYR A 112 10.26 4.11 -2.34
CA TYR A 112 9.93 2.81 -2.91
C TYR A 112 9.14 2.99 -4.22
N PRO A 113 9.13 1.97 -5.10
CA PRO A 113 8.07 1.82 -6.09
C PRO A 113 6.72 1.59 -5.37
N PHE A 114 5.62 1.63 -6.11
CA PHE A 114 4.28 1.56 -5.55
C PHE A 114 3.31 0.91 -6.53
N MET A 115 2.17 0.45 -6.02
CA MET A 115 1.11 -0.17 -6.81
C MET A 115 -0.17 0.64 -6.70
N CYS A 116 -0.73 1.04 -7.85
CA CYS A 116 -2.03 1.70 -7.91
C CYS A 116 -3.14 0.71 -8.28
N GLN A 117 -4.36 1.02 -7.88
CA GLN A 117 -5.61 0.38 -8.29
C GLN A 117 -6.64 1.44 -8.71
N LEU A 118 -7.70 0.99 -9.39
CA LEU A 118 -8.92 1.78 -9.58
C LEU A 118 -9.93 1.36 -8.50
N VAL A 119 -10.58 2.35 -7.89
CA VAL A 119 -11.60 2.22 -6.84
C VAL A 119 -12.96 2.54 -7.47
N GLY A 120 -13.92 1.61 -7.39
CA GLY A 120 -15.27 1.79 -7.95
C GLY A 120 -15.81 0.65 -8.85
N VAL A 121 -15.26 -0.56 -8.80
CA VAL A 121 -15.81 -1.73 -9.51
C VAL A 121 -16.83 -2.52 -8.71
#